data_AF-A0A9W9H955-F1
#
_entry.id   AF-A0A9W9H955-F1
#
_cell.length_a   1.000
_cell.length_b   1.000
_cell.length_c   1.000
_cell.angle_alpha   90.00
_cell.angle_beta   90.00
_cell.angle_gamma   90.00
#
_symmetry.space_group_name_H-M   'P 1'
#
loop_
_entity.id
_entity.type
_entity.pdbx_description
1 polymer ?
#
loop_
_entity_poly.entity_id
_entity_poly.type
_entity_poly.pdbx_seq_one_letter_code
_entity_poly.pdbx_strand_id
1 'polypeptide(L)'
;MVKSNLQMLQAEPGATTLSDGNTLTRCSLRNCAITTTSANRCSFEDCMLAQVDSANRSAGRKSHFHDAFSLSRSDFADSIIRDRSSVHRSTVKASTVRDASALKRSTVTGSTISNGRVERSALTDCDVEECAISRSEFNGMILKYGVWKKGQLVGKIKNKEPIMIRKDSPEAEVSVSFELMYMLKWH
;
A
#
# COMPACT_ATOMS: atom_id res chain seq x y z
N MET A 1 -25.27 2.70 55.08
CA MET A 1 -23.86 2.82 54.66
C MET A 1 -23.60 1.80 53.56
N VAL A 2 -23.53 2.25 52.31
CA VAL A 2 -23.19 1.41 51.15
C VAL A 2 -21.66 1.40 51.05
N LYS A 3 -21.02 0.26 51.28
CA LYS A 3 -19.58 0.09 51.01
C LYS A 3 -19.42 -0.32 49.55
N SER A 4 -18.98 0.62 48.72
CA SER A 4 -18.48 0.37 47.38
C SER A 4 -17.15 -0.37 47.45
N ASN A 5 -17.14 -1.66 47.06
CA ASN A 5 -15.91 -2.41 46.84
C ASN A 5 -15.33 -2.01 45.47
N LEU A 6 -14.33 -1.13 45.49
CA LEU A 6 -13.36 -1.00 44.41
C LEU A 6 -12.32 -2.11 44.60
N GLN A 7 -12.51 -3.24 43.93
CA GLN A 7 -11.43 -4.22 43.77
C GLN A 7 -10.54 -3.73 42.63
N MET A 8 -9.32 -3.29 42.98
CA MET A 8 -8.23 -3.16 42.02
C MET A 8 -7.90 -4.56 41.48
N LEU A 9 -8.19 -4.79 40.20
CA LEU A 9 -7.66 -5.94 39.47
C LEU A 9 -6.17 -5.73 39.24
N GLN A 10 -5.35 -6.47 39.97
CA GLN A 10 -3.94 -6.67 39.65
C GLN A 10 -3.87 -7.46 38.35
N ALA A 11 -3.24 -6.89 37.32
CA ALA A 11 -2.99 -7.59 36.07
C ALA A 11 -1.80 -8.55 36.27
N GLU A 12 -2.06 -9.85 36.18
CA GLU A 12 -1.04 -10.90 36.11
C GLU A 12 -0.21 -10.76 34.81
N PRO A 13 1.13 -10.89 34.86
CA PRO A 13 1.96 -10.85 33.66
C PRO A 13 1.73 -12.12 32.84
N GLY A 14 1.00 -12.00 31.73
CA GLY A 14 0.70 -13.11 30.83
C GLY A 14 -0.77 -13.25 30.42
N ALA A 15 -1.66 -12.35 30.86
CA ALA A 15 -3.03 -12.31 30.37
C ALA A 15 -3.10 -11.65 28.97
N THR A 16 -3.26 -12.46 27.92
CA THR A 16 -3.75 -11.96 26.62
C THR A 16 -5.23 -11.62 26.75
N THR A 17 -5.55 -10.33 26.78
CA THR A 17 -6.93 -9.86 26.73
C THR A 17 -7.52 -10.18 25.35
N LEU A 18 -8.30 -11.25 25.29
CA LEU A 18 -9.01 -11.74 24.10
C LEU A 18 -10.34 -11.00 23.83
N SER A 19 -10.46 -9.77 24.28
CA SER A 19 -11.60 -8.90 23.97
C SER A 19 -11.11 -7.47 23.90
N ASP A 20 -11.29 -6.87 22.72
CA ASP A 20 -10.76 -5.59 22.26
C ASP A 20 -9.28 -5.66 21.85
N GLY A 21 -9.04 -5.91 20.55
CA GLY A 21 -7.68 -5.87 19.99
C GLY A 21 -6.96 -4.59 20.40
N ASN A 22 -5.62 -4.67 20.54
CA ASN A 22 -4.79 -3.52 20.90
C ASN A 22 -5.14 -2.34 19.99
N THR A 23 -5.81 -1.33 20.54
CA THR A 23 -6.32 -0.22 19.72
C THR A 23 -5.55 1.04 20.05
N LEU A 24 -4.83 1.57 19.06
CA LEU A 24 -4.18 2.86 19.13
C LEU A 24 -5.12 3.91 18.53
N THR A 25 -5.43 4.96 19.28
CA THR A 25 -6.26 6.06 18.79
C THR A 25 -5.60 7.40 19.08
N ARG A 26 -5.39 8.21 18.04
CA ARG A 26 -4.75 9.54 18.15
C ARG A 26 -3.35 9.50 18.79
N CYS A 27 -2.62 8.42 18.56
CA CYS A 27 -1.27 8.25 19.08
C CYS A 27 -0.22 8.75 18.08
N SER A 28 0.87 9.31 18.58
CA SER A 28 2.07 9.57 17.78
C SER A 28 3.19 8.68 18.30
N LEU A 29 3.64 7.76 17.47
CA LEU A 29 4.63 6.75 17.82
C LEU A 29 5.84 6.88 16.94
N ARG A 30 7.02 6.76 17.55
CA ARG A 30 8.30 6.88 16.88
C ARG A 30 9.25 5.79 17.36
N ASN A 31 9.96 5.15 16.43
CA ASN A 31 10.89 4.06 16.73
C ASN A 31 10.23 2.90 17.50
N CYS A 32 8.98 2.58 17.16
CA CYS A 32 8.20 1.53 17.84
C CYS A 32 8.02 0.29 16.95
N ALA A 33 7.92 -0.86 17.59
CA ALA A 33 7.37 -2.08 16.99
C ALA A 33 5.96 -2.31 17.56
N ILE A 34 4.97 -2.44 16.69
CA ILE A 34 3.55 -2.53 17.04
C ILE A 34 3.00 -3.76 16.34
N THR A 35 2.43 -4.68 17.11
CA THR A 35 1.88 -5.94 16.59
C THR A 35 0.41 -6.07 16.92
N THR A 36 -0.34 -6.81 16.10
CA THR A 36 -1.70 -7.27 16.40
C THR A 36 -2.58 -6.13 16.91
N THR A 37 -2.69 -5.06 16.11
CA THR A 37 -3.22 -3.75 16.54
C THR A 37 -4.15 -3.15 15.49
N SER A 38 -5.18 -2.44 15.96
CA SER A 38 -5.97 -1.49 15.17
C SER A 38 -5.55 -0.05 15.47
N ALA A 39 -5.21 0.72 14.45
CA ALA A 39 -4.78 2.11 14.57
C ALA A 39 -5.77 3.08 13.94
N ASN A 40 -6.18 4.11 14.68
CA ASN A 40 -7.12 5.11 14.19
C ASN A 40 -6.59 6.52 14.47
N ARG A 41 -6.37 7.30 13.41
CA ARG A 41 -5.85 8.68 13.50
C ARG A 41 -4.48 8.74 14.16
N CYS A 42 -3.61 7.78 13.89
CA CYS A 42 -2.27 7.72 14.49
C CYS A 42 -1.19 8.21 13.51
N SER A 43 -0.06 8.65 14.04
CA SER A 43 1.16 8.90 13.28
C SER A 43 2.26 7.91 13.67
N PHE A 44 2.94 7.37 12.67
CA PHE A 44 4.05 6.44 12.82
C PHE A 44 5.28 6.99 12.11
N GLU A 45 6.39 7.10 12.82
CA GLU A 45 7.68 7.50 12.26
C GLU A 45 8.76 6.50 12.65
N ASP A 46 9.50 5.99 11.67
CA ASP A 46 10.55 4.98 11.91
C ASP A 46 10.00 3.75 12.68
N CYS A 47 8.76 3.33 12.39
CA CYS A 47 8.06 2.25 13.09
C CYS A 47 7.97 0.97 12.26
N MET A 48 7.82 -0.16 12.96
CA MET A 48 7.44 -1.45 12.38
C MET A 48 6.03 -1.83 12.87
N LEU A 49 5.15 -2.12 11.92
CA LEU A 49 3.75 -2.45 12.16
C LEU A 49 3.44 -3.83 11.56
N ALA A 50 3.05 -4.74 12.44
CA ALA A 50 2.86 -6.15 12.19
C ALA A 50 1.42 -6.59 12.39
N GLN A 51 0.88 -7.42 11.50
CA GLN A 51 -0.41 -8.06 11.71
C GLN A 51 -1.47 -7.03 12.12
N VAL A 52 -1.49 -5.91 11.38
CA VAL A 52 -2.35 -4.77 11.69
C VAL A 52 -3.72 -5.06 11.10
N ASP A 53 -4.73 -5.21 11.96
CA ASP A 53 -6.12 -5.42 11.53
C ASP A 53 -6.60 -4.24 10.68
N SER A 54 -6.35 -3.02 11.16
CA SER A 54 -6.66 -1.81 10.42
C SER A 54 -5.76 -0.64 10.81
N ALA A 55 -5.42 0.22 9.86
CA ALA A 55 -4.96 1.57 10.11
C ALA A 55 -5.85 2.55 9.32
N ASN A 56 -6.64 3.37 10.03
CA ASN A 56 -7.62 4.27 9.43
C ASN A 56 -7.29 5.72 9.75
N ARG A 57 -7.31 6.60 8.73
CA ARG A 57 -7.00 8.03 8.88
C ARG A 57 -5.65 8.29 9.54
N SER A 58 -4.68 7.42 9.30
CA SER A 58 -3.37 7.44 9.95
C SER A 58 -2.29 7.90 8.98
N ALA A 59 -1.12 8.25 9.51
CA ALA A 59 0.05 8.62 8.72
C ALA A 59 1.24 7.73 9.08
N GLY A 60 1.99 7.27 8.08
CA GLY A 60 3.24 6.53 8.25
C GLY A 60 4.37 7.20 7.47
N ARG A 61 5.50 7.46 8.14
CA ARG A 61 6.73 7.95 7.50
C ARG A 61 7.88 7.02 7.86
N LYS A 62 8.73 6.66 6.89
CA LYS A 62 9.90 5.77 7.13
C LYS A 62 9.53 4.48 7.88
N SER A 63 8.33 3.98 7.64
CA SER A 63 7.73 2.92 8.44
C SER A 63 7.49 1.66 7.62
N HIS A 64 7.46 0.51 8.30
CA HIS A 64 7.28 -0.80 7.70
C HIS A 64 5.94 -1.37 8.12
N PHE A 65 5.06 -1.64 7.17
CA PHE A 65 3.76 -2.27 7.37
C PHE A 65 3.81 -3.66 6.77
N HIS A 66 3.58 -4.68 7.59
CA HIS A 66 3.58 -6.08 7.18
C HIS A 66 2.32 -6.78 7.64
N ASP A 67 1.69 -7.53 6.73
CA ASP A 67 0.42 -8.22 6.98
C ASP A 67 -0.63 -7.23 7.54
N ALA A 68 -0.70 -6.04 6.91
CA ALA A 68 -1.62 -4.98 7.29
C ALA A 68 -2.91 -5.12 6.48
N PHE A 69 -3.92 -5.72 7.09
CA PHE A 69 -5.15 -6.15 6.43
C PHE A 69 -5.96 -5.00 5.85
N SER A 70 -5.93 -3.81 6.47
CA SER A 70 -6.72 -2.65 6.00
C SER A 70 -6.08 -1.30 6.34
N LEU A 71 -5.31 -0.75 5.41
CA LEU A 71 -4.72 0.60 5.48
C LEU A 71 -5.59 1.60 4.72
N SER A 72 -6.54 2.24 5.40
CA SER A 72 -7.58 3.05 4.74
C SER A 72 -7.52 4.55 5.06
N ARG A 73 -7.82 5.39 4.07
CA ARG A 73 -7.88 6.86 4.23
C ARG A 73 -6.61 7.44 4.88
N SER A 74 -5.46 6.86 4.58
CA SER A 74 -4.21 7.10 5.29
C SER A 74 -3.12 7.60 4.33
N ASP A 75 -2.08 8.20 4.88
CA ASP A 75 -0.96 8.73 4.10
C ASP A 75 0.35 8.03 4.47
N PHE A 76 1.04 7.48 3.48
CA PHE A 76 2.29 6.75 3.68
C PHE A 76 3.41 7.38 2.84
N ALA A 77 4.54 7.71 3.47
CA ALA A 77 5.70 8.32 2.84
C ALA A 77 6.98 7.58 3.21
N ASP A 78 7.91 7.40 2.28
CA ASP A 78 9.21 6.76 2.51
C ASP A 78 9.09 5.38 3.19
N SER A 79 7.99 4.66 2.94
CA SER A 79 7.58 3.50 3.73
C SER A 79 7.60 2.20 2.92
N ILE A 80 7.56 1.07 3.61
CA ILE A 80 7.46 -0.26 3.00
C ILE A 80 6.14 -0.90 3.42
N ILE A 81 5.32 -1.32 2.46
CA ILE A 81 4.05 -2.01 2.67
C ILE A 81 4.15 -3.38 1.99
N ARG A 82 3.96 -4.47 2.74
CA ARG A 82 4.22 -5.83 2.24
C ARG A 82 3.35 -6.90 2.89
N ASP A 83 3.54 -8.14 2.44
CA ASP A 83 2.91 -9.36 2.94
C ASP A 83 1.37 -9.29 2.88
N ARG A 84 0.78 -9.26 1.67
CA ARG A 84 -0.69 -9.24 1.43
C ARG A 84 -1.42 -8.07 2.08
N SER A 85 -0.75 -6.93 2.23
CA SER A 85 -1.36 -5.73 2.80
C SER A 85 -2.37 -5.09 1.82
N SER A 86 -3.40 -4.43 2.35
CA SER A 86 -4.43 -3.78 1.53
C SER A 86 -4.53 -2.30 1.83
N VAL A 87 -4.32 -1.45 0.82
CA VAL A 87 -4.33 0.00 0.93
C VAL A 87 -5.53 0.57 0.19
N HIS A 88 -6.38 1.35 0.87
CA HIS A 88 -7.64 1.84 0.31
C HIS A 88 -7.90 3.33 0.54
N ARG A 89 -8.20 4.11 -0.51
CA ARG A 89 -8.51 5.55 -0.40
C ARG A 89 -7.38 6.34 0.26
N SER A 90 -6.14 5.97 -0.04
CA SER A 90 -4.95 6.44 0.68
C SER A 90 -3.98 7.13 -0.27
N THR A 91 -3.02 7.86 0.30
CA THR A 91 -1.89 8.43 -0.45
C THR A 91 -0.63 7.64 -0.13
N VAL A 92 0.16 7.29 -1.14
CA VAL A 92 1.45 6.57 -0.99
C VAL A 92 2.52 7.32 -1.77
N LYS A 93 3.60 7.74 -1.12
CA LYS A 93 4.67 8.56 -1.74
C LYS A 93 6.04 7.96 -1.45
N ALA A 94 6.93 7.95 -2.44
CA ALA A 94 8.32 7.51 -2.29
C ALA A 94 8.47 6.17 -1.54
N SER A 95 7.53 5.24 -1.76
CA SER A 95 7.38 4.03 -0.94
C SER A 95 7.52 2.76 -1.77
N THR A 96 7.69 1.62 -1.09
CA THR A 96 7.67 0.29 -1.71
C THR A 96 6.41 -0.47 -1.30
N VAL A 97 5.65 -1.00 -2.26
CA VAL A 97 4.48 -1.86 -2.01
C VAL A 97 4.69 -3.22 -2.68
N ARG A 98 4.71 -4.33 -1.93
CA ARG A 98 5.08 -5.64 -2.49
C ARG A 98 4.37 -6.84 -1.89
N ASP A 99 4.69 -8.04 -2.38
CA ASP A 99 4.31 -9.34 -1.81
C ASP A 99 2.80 -9.57 -1.73
N ALA A 100 2.13 -9.61 -2.88
CA ALA A 100 0.69 -9.81 -3.04
C ALA A 100 -0.18 -8.70 -2.42
N SER A 101 0.37 -7.51 -2.19
CA SER A 101 -0.36 -6.37 -1.66
C SER A 101 -1.26 -5.69 -2.71
N ALA A 102 -2.30 -5.00 -2.24
CA ALA A 102 -3.31 -4.36 -3.08
C ALA A 102 -3.43 -2.85 -2.80
N LEU A 103 -3.59 -2.06 -3.86
CA LEU A 103 -3.84 -0.61 -3.83
C LEU A 103 -5.18 -0.32 -4.50
N LYS A 104 -6.11 0.34 -3.80
CA LYS A 104 -7.45 0.60 -4.33
C LYS A 104 -7.95 2.01 -4.04
N ARG A 105 -8.39 2.74 -5.07
CA ARG A 105 -8.89 4.13 -4.94
C ARG A 105 -7.85 5.07 -4.34
N SER A 106 -6.58 4.84 -4.61
CA SER A 106 -5.47 5.52 -3.94
C SER A 106 -4.69 6.40 -4.92
N THR A 107 -3.92 7.35 -4.38
CA THR A 107 -2.95 8.14 -5.14
C THR A 107 -1.56 7.65 -4.79
N VAL A 108 -0.74 7.34 -5.80
CA VAL A 108 0.60 6.77 -5.60
C VAL A 108 1.63 7.54 -6.42
N THR A 109 2.68 8.04 -5.78
CA THR A 109 3.68 8.90 -6.43
C THR A 109 5.11 8.43 -6.12
N GLY A 110 5.99 8.39 -7.13
CA GLY A 110 7.42 8.12 -6.94
C GLY A 110 7.74 6.79 -6.26
N SER A 111 6.86 5.79 -6.39
CA SER A 111 6.87 4.56 -5.58
C SER A 111 7.17 3.32 -6.42
N THR A 112 7.68 2.27 -5.78
CA THR A 112 7.87 0.95 -6.37
C THR A 112 6.74 0.02 -5.96
N ILE A 113 6.12 -0.69 -6.90
CA ILE A 113 5.02 -1.62 -6.64
C ILE A 113 5.35 -2.96 -7.30
N SER A 114 5.44 -4.05 -6.55
CA SER A 114 5.77 -5.36 -7.11
C SER A 114 4.83 -6.49 -6.68
N ASN A 115 4.59 -7.47 -7.56
CA ASN A 115 3.82 -8.69 -7.26
C ASN A 115 2.47 -8.38 -6.60
N GLY A 116 1.63 -7.53 -7.20
CA GLY A 116 0.49 -6.94 -6.53
C GLY A 116 -0.72 -6.65 -7.42
N ARG A 117 -1.68 -5.87 -6.88
CA ARG A 117 -2.87 -5.42 -7.60
C ARG A 117 -3.13 -3.93 -7.39
N VAL A 118 -3.47 -3.22 -8.46
CA VAL A 118 -3.88 -1.82 -8.37
C VAL A 118 -5.23 -1.60 -9.04
N GLU A 119 -6.15 -0.92 -8.37
CA GLU A 119 -7.52 -0.74 -8.84
C GLU A 119 -8.04 0.67 -8.58
N ARG A 120 -8.59 1.34 -9.60
CA ARG A 120 -9.23 2.66 -9.45
C ARG A 120 -8.32 3.72 -8.84
N SER A 121 -7.02 3.65 -9.10
CA SER A 121 -6.00 4.52 -8.49
C SER A 121 -5.36 5.45 -9.52
N ALA A 122 -4.70 6.49 -9.05
CA ALA A 122 -3.83 7.36 -9.84
C ALA A 122 -2.37 7.06 -9.49
N LEU A 123 -1.54 6.76 -10.49
CA LEU A 123 -0.11 6.50 -10.31
C LEU A 123 0.73 7.54 -11.07
N THR A 124 1.79 8.04 -10.44
CA THR A 124 2.69 9.03 -11.06
C THR A 124 4.13 8.68 -10.70
N ASP A 125 5.03 8.65 -11.69
CA ASP A 125 6.47 8.45 -11.48
C ASP A 125 6.82 7.14 -10.77
N CYS A 126 6.02 6.10 -10.96
CA CYS A 126 6.19 4.82 -10.26
C CYS A 126 6.92 3.76 -11.10
N ASP A 127 7.60 2.83 -10.45
CA ASP A 127 8.06 1.56 -11.04
C ASP A 127 7.14 0.44 -10.59
N VAL A 128 6.51 -0.23 -11.54
CA VAL A 128 5.53 -1.27 -11.27
C VAL A 128 5.95 -2.55 -11.95
N GLU A 129 6.02 -3.64 -11.21
CA GLU A 129 6.42 -4.95 -11.70
C GLU A 129 5.44 -6.03 -11.26
N GLU A 130 5.11 -6.98 -12.13
CA GLU A 130 4.26 -8.12 -11.79
C GLU A 130 2.93 -7.71 -11.12
N CYS A 131 2.31 -6.63 -11.59
CA CYS A 131 1.06 -6.15 -11.01
C CYS A 131 -0.08 -6.15 -12.01
N ALA A 132 -1.25 -6.62 -11.58
CA ALA A 132 -2.48 -6.41 -12.33
C ALA A 132 -3.07 -5.04 -11.99
N ILE A 133 -3.21 -4.16 -12.98
CA ILE A 133 -3.83 -2.84 -12.81
C ILE A 133 -5.14 -2.72 -13.58
N SER A 134 -6.17 -2.19 -12.93
CA SER A 134 -7.49 -2.02 -13.55
C SER A 134 -8.12 -0.68 -13.20
N ARG A 135 -8.85 -0.10 -14.17
CA ARG A 135 -9.59 1.16 -14.00
C ARG A 135 -8.77 2.30 -13.38
N SER A 136 -7.48 2.34 -13.64
CA SER A 136 -6.53 3.28 -13.02
C SER A 136 -5.89 4.14 -14.09
N GLU A 137 -5.50 5.35 -13.70
CA GLU A 137 -4.76 6.31 -14.50
C GLU A 137 -3.30 6.28 -14.08
N PHE A 138 -2.38 6.39 -15.02
CA PHE A 138 -0.95 6.32 -14.71
C PHE A 138 -0.11 7.14 -15.70
N ASN A 139 0.87 7.89 -15.19
CA ASN A 139 1.79 8.73 -15.97
C ASN A 139 3.23 8.61 -15.43
N GLY A 140 4.25 8.82 -16.28
CA GLY A 140 5.65 8.72 -15.87
C GLY A 140 6.00 7.33 -15.34
N MET A 141 5.59 6.27 -16.04
CA MET A 141 5.62 4.93 -15.45
C MET A 141 6.74 4.06 -16.00
N ILE A 142 7.23 3.15 -15.15
CA ILE A 142 7.83 1.89 -15.56
C ILE A 142 6.80 0.80 -15.23
N LEU A 143 6.37 -0.02 -16.18
CA LEU A 143 5.45 -1.14 -16.02
C LEU A 143 6.09 -2.42 -16.56
N LYS A 144 6.22 -3.44 -15.73
CA LYS A 144 6.87 -4.70 -16.08
C LYS A 144 5.87 -5.86 -15.95
N TYR A 145 5.52 -6.35 -17.13
CA TYR A 145 5.02 -7.65 -17.54
C TYR A 145 3.64 -8.15 -17.16
N GLY A 146 2.56 -7.80 -17.83
CA GLY A 146 2.14 -6.45 -17.74
C GLY A 146 0.85 -6.49 -16.94
N VAL A 147 -0.27 -6.64 -17.66
CA VAL A 147 -1.66 -6.61 -17.15
C VAL A 147 -2.07 -5.24 -16.60
N TRP A 148 -2.58 -4.40 -17.51
CA TRP A 148 -3.32 -3.15 -17.27
C TRP A 148 -4.57 -3.05 -18.19
N LYS A 149 -5.73 -2.52 -17.77
CA LYS A 149 -6.76 -1.85 -18.65
C LYS A 149 -7.74 -0.98 -17.82
N LYS A 150 -8.08 0.26 -18.19
CA LYS A 150 -8.16 0.85 -19.54
C LYS A 150 -7.19 2.02 -19.87
N GLY A 151 -5.94 1.96 -19.37
CA GLY A 151 -4.74 2.51 -20.06
C GLY A 151 -3.94 1.47 -20.90
N GLN A 152 -4.30 0.19 -20.72
CA GLN A 152 -4.19 -1.01 -21.57
C GLN A 152 -2.83 -1.70 -21.83
N LEU A 153 -2.47 -2.74 -21.04
CA LEU A 153 -2.07 -4.00 -21.70
C LEU A 153 -2.53 -5.26 -20.97
N VAL A 154 -3.54 -5.94 -21.51
CA VAL A 154 -4.32 -7.08 -20.97
C VAL A 154 -3.62 -8.45 -21.03
N GLY A 155 -2.33 -8.45 -20.74
CA GLY A 155 -1.48 -9.63 -20.59
C GLY A 155 -0.02 -9.18 -20.56
N LYS A 156 0.94 -9.79 -19.84
CA LYS A 156 0.99 -11.08 -19.15
C LYS A 156 2.11 -11.09 -18.09
N ILE A 157 1.79 -11.51 -16.86
CA ILE A 157 2.75 -11.88 -15.80
C ILE A 157 3.04 -13.37 -15.94
N LYS A 158 4.31 -13.81 -15.80
CA LYS A 158 4.83 -15.16 -16.14
C LYS A 158 4.67 -15.49 -17.65
N ASN A 159 5.22 -16.59 -18.17
CA ASN A 159 6.64 -16.54 -18.55
C ASN A 159 6.82 -15.42 -19.59
N LYS A 160 7.33 -14.31 -19.04
CA LYS A 160 6.94 -12.92 -19.23
C LYS A 160 7.44 -12.31 -20.54
N GLU A 161 6.63 -11.47 -21.19
CA GLU A 161 7.12 -10.37 -22.06
C GLU A 161 5.98 -9.35 -22.27
N PRO A 162 5.67 -8.54 -21.24
CA PRO A 162 5.53 -7.09 -21.44
C PRO A 162 6.47 -6.13 -20.68
N ILE A 163 6.87 -5.03 -21.28
CA ILE A 163 7.60 -3.94 -20.61
C ILE A 163 6.98 -2.62 -21.06
N MET A 164 6.92 -1.62 -20.19
CA MET A 164 6.58 -0.24 -20.52
C MET A 164 7.45 0.68 -19.67
N ILE A 165 7.98 1.74 -20.27
CA ILE A 165 8.69 2.84 -19.60
C ILE A 165 8.18 4.07 -20.41
N ARG A 166 7.81 5.22 -19.85
CA ARG A 166 8.82 6.22 -19.52
C ARG A 166 8.32 7.35 -18.64
N LYS A 167 9.26 7.72 -17.78
CA LYS A 167 9.46 8.98 -17.09
C LYS A 167 10.24 9.87 -18.07
N ASP A 168 9.50 10.63 -18.86
CA ASP A 168 9.89 11.97 -19.32
C ASP A 168 11.04 12.11 -20.36
N SER A 169 10.93 11.53 -21.57
CA SER A 169 11.85 11.83 -22.69
C SER A 169 11.14 12.33 -23.98
N PRO A 170 11.75 13.27 -24.76
CA PRO A 170 11.39 13.60 -26.16
C PRO A 170 11.63 12.45 -27.16
N GLU A 171 12.51 11.51 -26.81
CA GLU A 171 12.63 10.20 -27.43
C GLU A 171 12.41 9.17 -26.33
N ALA A 172 11.15 8.81 -26.14
CA ALA A 172 10.64 7.96 -25.08
C ALA A 172 10.11 6.59 -25.59
N GLU A 173 10.85 5.80 -26.37
CA GLU A 173 10.41 4.47 -26.80
C GLU A 173 10.38 3.40 -25.69
N VAL A 174 9.20 3.05 -25.19
CA VAL A 174 9.00 1.63 -24.83
C VAL A 174 7.93 0.99 -25.67
N SER A 175 8.41 0.02 -26.44
CA SER A 175 7.68 -0.83 -27.35
C SER A 175 8.00 -2.27 -26.99
N VAL A 176 6.95 -3.06 -26.73
CA VAL A 176 7.07 -4.52 -26.75
C VAL A 176 5.95 -5.07 -27.61
N SER A 177 6.35 -5.50 -28.81
CA SER A 177 5.53 -5.89 -29.96
C SER A 177 4.86 -7.25 -29.77
N PHE A 178 3.72 -7.46 -30.45
CA PHE A 178 3.77 -8.48 -31.50
C PHE A 178 3.27 -7.99 -32.88
N GLU A 179 2.40 -6.98 -33.04
CA GLU A 179 2.19 -6.40 -34.40
C GLU A 179 1.48 -5.03 -34.55
N LEU A 180 1.02 -4.33 -33.50
CA LEU A 180 0.29 -3.06 -33.65
C LEU A 180 0.83 -1.94 -32.74
N MET A 181 2.06 -1.53 -33.06
CA MET A 181 2.72 -0.29 -32.62
C MET A 181 2.14 0.98 -33.26
N TYR A 182 1.08 0.87 -34.06
CA TYR A 182 0.48 2.00 -34.76
C TYR A 182 -0.94 2.26 -34.25
N MET A 183 -1.16 3.49 -33.80
CA MET A 183 -2.48 4.14 -33.61
C MET A 183 -3.15 4.04 -32.23
N LEU A 184 -2.54 4.53 -31.15
CA LEU A 184 -3.34 5.09 -30.04
C LEU A 184 -2.75 6.40 -29.52
N LYS A 185 -3.13 7.49 -30.19
CA LYS A 185 -3.10 8.86 -29.67
C LYS A 185 -3.99 8.95 -28.43
N TRP A 186 -3.52 9.63 -27.39
CA TRP A 186 -4.36 10.12 -26.29
C TRP A 186 -4.45 11.64 -26.41
N HIS A 187 -5.68 12.17 -26.46
CA HIS A 187 -6.01 13.59 -26.28
C HIS A 187 -6.35 13.82 -24.81
#